data_AF-A0AAV4NXA1-F1
#
_entry.id   AF-A0AAV4NXA1-F1
#
_cell.length_a   1.000
_cell.length_b   1.000
_cell.length_c   1.000
_cell.angle_alpha   90.00
_cell.angle_beta   90.00
_cell.angle_gamma   90.00
#
_symmetry.space_group_name_H-M   'P 1'
#
loop_
_entity.id
_entity.type
_entity.pdbx_description
1 polymer ?
#
loop_
_entity_poly.entity_id
_entity_poly.type
_entity_poly.pdbx_seq_one_letter_code
_entity_poly.pdbx_strand_id
1 'polypeptide(L)'
;MEIYAILDGVVLPYILEPNFEKYLPIIPAEVVSVNFTWKAGDQKYFYDFDQLKSYNETILSDPLISIDTKGKVPRKSKIFQVILPCHRNQSGIASFSISLKIENDKGSYLPGTPLRLKLKKQCGDHGPDPECDKKCANGGRCDQHGICQCPKGYMGKYCDSALCYPVCINGGTCVAPGVCACADGYQGPHCEGGMCHEKCLNGGKCIQKDTCECRRGYYGNRCEYSKCHSVPCLNNGRCVGINRCRCVNGFTGNQCESAVTQPAEITKRERCKKKCNHGKCRKKKCICEKGWFGGKCNKRQPKRKRQKKLLH
;
A
#
# COMPACT_ATOMS: atom_id res chain seq x y z
N MET A 1 16.83 10.36 9.31
CA MET A 1 15.72 9.69 8.60
C MET A 1 16.22 8.43 7.92
N GLU A 2 15.47 7.34 8.05
CA GLU A 2 15.65 6.09 7.31
C GLU A 2 14.36 5.84 6.54
N ILE A 3 14.48 5.49 5.26
CA ILE A 3 13.34 5.22 4.39
C ILE A 3 13.33 3.73 4.10
N TYR A 4 12.23 3.05 4.43
CA TYR A 4 12.11 1.61 4.30
C TYR A 4 11.30 1.25 3.06
N ALA A 5 11.80 0.39 2.17
CA ALA A 5 10.95 -0.16 1.11
C ALA A 5 10.12 -1.35 1.63
N ILE A 6 10.79 -2.20 2.39
CA ILE A 6 10.28 -3.46 2.91
C ILE A 6 10.68 -3.53 4.37
N LEU A 7 9.72 -3.78 5.24
CA LEU A 7 9.93 -3.92 6.69
C LEU A 7 9.27 -5.21 7.14
N ASP A 8 10.01 -6.05 7.87
CA ASP A 8 9.53 -7.33 8.42
C ASP A 8 8.83 -8.24 7.37
N GLY A 9 9.36 -8.25 6.15
CA GLY A 9 8.81 -9.06 5.05
C GLY A 9 7.53 -8.50 4.43
N VAL A 10 7.21 -7.23 4.67
CA VAL A 10 6.04 -6.56 4.10
C VAL A 10 6.50 -5.34 3.31
N VAL A 11 6.07 -5.25 2.05
CA VAL A 11 6.24 -4.02 1.26
C VAL A 11 5.35 -2.93 1.88
N LEU A 12 5.93 -1.77 2.19
CA LEU A 12 5.17 -0.74 2.88
C LEU A 12 4.03 -0.18 2.00
N PRO A 13 2.81 0.01 2.55
CA PRO A 13 1.62 0.33 1.76
C PRO A 13 1.75 1.56 0.87
N TYR A 14 2.47 2.60 1.30
CA TYR A 14 2.66 3.83 0.52
C TYR A 14 3.35 3.59 -0.83
N ILE A 15 4.17 2.55 -0.96
CA ILE A 15 4.87 2.23 -2.22
C ILE A 15 3.90 1.58 -3.21
N LEU A 16 2.86 0.94 -2.68
CA LEU A 16 1.81 0.28 -3.45
C LEU A 16 0.68 1.25 -3.83
N GLU A 17 0.74 2.52 -3.40
CA GLU A 17 -0.28 3.51 -3.72
C GLU A 17 -0.28 3.85 -5.22
N PRO A 18 -1.47 3.98 -5.84
CA PRO A 18 -1.58 4.48 -7.20
C PRO A 18 -0.95 5.87 -7.31
N ASN A 19 -0.05 6.05 -8.27
CA ASN A 19 0.73 7.29 -8.48
C ASN A 19 1.85 7.56 -7.47
N PHE A 20 2.32 6.57 -6.70
CA PHE A 20 3.50 6.69 -5.85
C PHE A 20 4.67 7.43 -6.57
N GLU A 21 4.89 7.10 -7.84
CA GLU A 21 5.93 7.68 -8.70
C GLU A 21 5.85 9.22 -8.85
N LYS A 22 4.66 9.83 -8.70
CA LYS A 22 4.49 11.30 -8.77
C LYS A 22 5.07 12.01 -7.56
N TYR A 23 5.22 11.30 -6.44
CA TYR A 23 5.74 11.82 -5.19
C TYR A 23 7.25 11.59 -5.05
N LEU A 24 7.90 10.93 -6.01
CA LEU A 24 9.34 10.70 -5.95
C LEU A 24 10.09 11.94 -6.49
N PRO A 25 11.10 12.45 -5.76
CA PRO A 25 11.92 13.53 -6.27
C PRO A 25 12.75 13.06 -7.47
N ILE A 26 13.11 14.01 -8.34
CA ILE A 26 14.08 13.74 -9.41
C ILE A 26 15.46 13.59 -8.78
N ILE A 27 16.14 12.50 -9.09
CA ILE A 27 17.51 12.27 -8.63
C ILE A 27 18.41 13.32 -9.31
N PRO A 28 19.19 14.13 -8.55
CA PRO A 28 20.03 15.19 -9.11
C PRO A 28 21.16 14.67 -10.02
N ALA A 29 21.73 15.55 -10.85
CA ALA A 29 22.77 15.18 -11.81
C ALA A 29 24.06 14.69 -11.16
N GLU A 30 24.40 15.25 -10.00
CA GLU A 30 25.59 14.98 -9.21
C GLU A 30 25.55 13.58 -8.56
N VAL A 31 24.36 12.99 -8.41
CA VAL A 31 24.21 11.66 -7.80
C VAL A 31 24.55 10.58 -8.82
N VAL A 32 25.74 10.01 -8.69
CA VAL A 32 26.22 8.91 -9.56
C VAL A 32 25.60 7.57 -9.17
N SER A 33 25.42 7.33 -7.88
CA SER A 33 24.84 6.09 -7.37
C SER A 33 24.02 6.30 -6.10
N VAL A 34 23.08 5.38 -5.87
CA VAL A 34 22.22 5.35 -4.68
C VAL A 34 22.53 4.10 -3.87
N ASN A 35 22.83 4.28 -2.59
CA ASN A 35 23.11 3.16 -1.68
C ASN A 35 21.80 2.62 -1.09
N PHE A 36 21.59 1.31 -1.21
CA PHE A 36 20.49 0.59 -0.58
C PHE A 36 21.03 -0.34 0.50
N THR A 37 20.40 -0.35 1.67
CA THR A 37 20.72 -1.26 2.76
C THR A 37 19.64 -2.32 2.88
N TRP A 38 20.02 -3.58 3.01
CA TRP A 38 19.10 -4.70 3.13
C TRP A 38 19.63 -5.83 4.00
N LYS A 39 18.71 -6.64 4.54
CA LYS A 39 18.99 -7.85 5.32
C LYS A 39 17.76 -8.76 5.35
N ALA A 40 17.99 -10.06 5.49
CA ALA A 40 16.93 -11.07 5.65
C ALA A 40 16.70 -11.52 7.10
N GLY A 41 17.63 -11.21 8.02
CA GLY A 41 17.60 -11.76 9.37
C GLY A 41 17.78 -13.28 9.33
N ASP A 42 16.99 -14.02 10.10
CA ASP A 42 17.08 -15.49 10.15
C ASP A 42 16.33 -16.21 9.02
N GLN A 43 15.43 -15.49 8.34
CA GLN A 43 14.70 -16.04 7.21
C GLN A 43 15.56 -16.07 5.95
N LYS A 44 15.21 -16.94 5.01
CA LYS A 44 15.88 -17.06 3.71
C LYS A 44 15.02 -16.43 2.64
N TYR A 45 15.55 -15.40 2.01
CA TYR A 45 14.94 -14.74 0.86
C TYR A 45 15.90 -14.73 -0.32
N PHE A 46 15.32 -14.84 -1.52
CA PHE A 46 16.00 -14.74 -2.80
C PHE A 46 15.47 -13.52 -3.53
N TYR A 47 16.37 -12.81 -4.21
CA TYR A 47 16.03 -11.62 -4.96
C TYR A 47 16.28 -11.86 -6.45
N ASP A 48 15.49 -11.16 -7.28
CA ASP A 48 15.65 -11.13 -8.73
C ASP A 48 15.32 -9.72 -9.23
N PHE A 49 16.34 -9.02 -9.72
CA PHE A 49 16.23 -7.76 -10.45
C PHE A 49 15.93 -8.08 -11.91
N ASP A 50 14.65 -8.27 -12.22
CA ASP A 50 14.20 -8.67 -13.55
C ASP A 50 14.09 -7.52 -14.54
N GLN A 51 14.15 -6.27 -14.06
CA GLN A 51 14.17 -5.08 -14.90
C GLN A 51 15.06 -3.98 -14.31
N LEU A 52 16.09 -3.60 -15.07
CA LEU A 52 16.88 -2.40 -14.87
C LEU A 52 16.95 -1.71 -16.23
N LYS A 53 16.05 -0.74 -16.47
CA LYS A 53 15.85 -0.21 -17.82
C LYS A 53 15.70 1.31 -17.84
N SER A 54 16.50 1.97 -18.65
CA SER A 54 16.30 3.37 -19.03
C SER A 54 15.28 3.48 -20.17
N TYR A 55 14.41 4.47 -20.09
CA TYR A 55 13.47 4.83 -21.16
C TYR A 55 13.99 5.99 -22.03
N ASN A 56 15.14 6.57 -21.66
CA ASN A 56 15.80 7.66 -22.36
C ASN A 56 17.28 7.31 -22.56
N GLU A 57 17.56 6.26 -23.34
CA GLU A 57 18.90 5.67 -23.50
C GLU A 57 19.95 6.65 -24.04
N THR A 58 19.54 7.70 -24.74
CA THR A 58 20.46 8.73 -25.23
C THR A 58 20.97 9.66 -24.13
N ILE A 59 20.23 9.76 -23.02
CA ILE A 59 20.52 10.61 -21.85
C ILE A 59 21.14 9.78 -20.71
N LEU A 60 20.57 8.62 -20.43
CA LEU A 60 20.92 7.74 -19.31
C LEU A 60 20.97 6.29 -19.82
N SER A 61 22.09 5.60 -19.63
CA SER A 61 22.17 4.17 -19.94
C SER A 61 21.39 3.34 -18.90
N ASP A 62 21.18 2.05 -19.18
CA ASP A 62 20.47 1.18 -18.24
C ASP A 62 21.17 1.17 -16.84
N PRO A 63 20.41 1.24 -15.73
CA PRO A 63 20.97 1.22 -14.39
C PRO A 63 21.79 -0.05 -14.13
N LEU A 64 22.88 0.10 -13.39
CA LEU A 64 23.72 -1.03 -12.97
C LEU A 64 23.59 -1.25 -11.46
N ILE A 65 23.84 -2.46 -11.00
CA ILE A 65 23.86 -2.80 -9.58
C ILE A 65 25.21 -3.38 -9.18
N SER A 66 25.67 -3.08 -7.96
CA SER A 66 26.97 -3.53 -7.45
C SER A 66 26.99 -5.00 -6.99
N ILE A 67 25.95 -5.76 -7.32
CA ILE A 67 25.73 -7.16 -6.96
C ILE A 67 25.17 -7.89 -8.18
N ASP A 68 25.15 -9.22 -8.17
CA ASP A 68 24.49 -10.00 -9.23
C ASP A 68 23.00 -9.65 -9.33
N THR A 69 22.39 -9.83 -10.50
CA THR A 69 20.96 -9.53 -10.70
C THR A 69 20.04 -10.51 -9.98
N LYS A 70 20.52 -11.71 -9.64
CA LYS A 70 19.80 -12.70 -8.85
C LYS A 70 20.69 -13.26 -7.78
N GLY A 71 20.11 -13.55 -6.62
CA GLY A 71 20.87 -14.18 -5.56
C GLY A 71 20.10 -14.29 -4.26
N LYS A 72 20.85 -14.49 -3.17
CA LYS A 72 20.29 -14.60 -1.82
C LYS A 72 20.44 -13.27 -1.08
N VAL A 73 19.37 -12.81 -0.44
CA VAL A 73 19.40 -11.63 0.43
C VAL A 73 20.31 -11.93 1.64
N PRO A 74 21.24 -11.04 2.00
CA PRO A 74 22.22 -11.32 3.04
C PRO A 74 21.57 -11.43 4.43
N ARG A 75 22.10 -12.34 5.26
CA ARG A 75 21.60 -12.56 6.64
C ARG A 75 21.78 -11.30 7.50
N LYS A 76 22.97 -10.70 7.42
CA LYS A 76 23.34 -9.44 8.09
C LYS A 76 23.17 -8.26 7.14
N SER A 77 23.05 -7.07 7.71
CA SER A 77 22.99 -5.81 6.94
C SER A 77 24.16 -5.71 5.97
N LYS A 78 23.86 -5.48 4.69
CA LYS A 78 24.84 -5.11 3.67
C LYS A 78 24.31 -3.95 2.85
N ILE A 79 25.23 -3.22 2.24
CA ILE A 79 24.92 -2.16 1.27
C ILE A 79 25.16 -2.73 -0.12
N PHE A 80 24.26 -2.43 -1.05
CA PHE A 80 24.52 -2.51 -2.48
C PHE A 80 24.22 -1.15 -3.11
N GLN A 81 24.82 -0.86 -4.25
CA GLN A 81 24.66 0.40 -4.95
C GLN A 81 23.87 0.18 -6.23
N VAL A 82 22.97 1.12 -6.54
CA VAL A 82 22.41 1.28 -7.89
C VAL A 82 23.15 2.44 -8.55
N ILE A 83 23.85 2.18 -9.64
CA ILE A 83 24.64 3.15 -10.40
C ILE A 83 23.79 3.67 -11.56
N LEU A 84 23.79 4.98 -11.76
CA LEU A 84 22.94 5.69 -12.73
C LEU A 84 23.82 6.40 -13.78
N PRO A 85 24.27 5.69 -14.82
CA PRO A 85 25.23 6.22 -15.79
C PRO A 85 24.60 7.21 -16.78
N CYS A 86 24.88 8.50 -16.61
CA CYS A 86 24.51 9.54 -17.59
C CYS A 86 25.48 9.58 -18.77
N HIS A 87 24.96 9.81 -19.97
CA HIS A 87 25.79 10.13 -21.13
C HIS A 87 26.27 11.59 -21.06
N ARG A 88 27.56 11.83 -21.25
CA ARG A 88 28.17 13.18 -21.12
C ARG A 88 27.65 14.18 -22.15
N ASN A 89 27.17 13.72 -23.30
CA ASN A 89 26.81 14.58 -24.43
C ASN A 89 25.35 15.04 -24.42
N GLN A 90 24.53 14.56 -23.49
CA GLN A 90 23.11 14.94 -23.42
C GLN A 90 22.73 15.35 -22.01
N SER A 91 22.14 16.54 -21.91
CA SER A 91 21.52 17.03 -20.67
C SER A 91 20.01 16.86 -20.77
N GLY A 92 19.37 16.54 -19.66
CA GLY A 92 17.92 16.36 -19.60
C GLY A 92 17.48 15.48 -18.44
N ILE A 93 16.17 15.26 -18.33
CA ILE A 93 15.60 14.34 -17.34
C ILE A 93 15.31 13.01 -18.04
N ALA A 94 15.97 11.94 -17.58
CA ALA A 94 15.73 10.58 -18.01
C ALA A 94 14.82 9.85 -17.04
N SER A 95 13.88 9.08 -17.56
CA SER A 95 13.07 8.14 -16.78
C SER A 95 13.67 6.74 -16.87
N PHE A 96 13.66 5.99 -15.78
CA PHE A 96 14.13 4.61 -15.74
C PHE A 96 13.29 3.78 -14.77
N SER A 97 13.36 2.46 -14.88
CA SER A 97 12.70 1.53 -13.97
C SER A 97 13.66 0.56 -13.30
N ILE A 98 13.33 0.25 -12.05
CA ILE A 98 13.91 -0.85 -11.27
C ILE A 98 12.75 -1.76 -10.86
N SER A 99 12.84 -3.04 -11.19
CA SER A 99 11.93 -4.08 -10.74
C SER A 99 12.66 -5.05 -9.83
N LEU A 100 12.12 -5.28 -8.63
CA LEU A 100 12.67 -6.20 -7.63
C LEU A 100 11.63 -7.23 -7.23
N LYS A 101 11.90 -8.50 -7.54
CA LYS A 101 11.16 -9.66 -7.02
C LYS A 101 11.87 -10.18 -5.78
N ILE A 102 11.08 -10.56 -4.77
CA ILE A 102 11.59 -11.27 -3.60
C ILE A 102 10.77 -12.55 -3.40
N GLU A 103 11.46 -13.66 -3.26
CA GLU A 103 10.87 -14.98 -3.02
C GLU A 103 11.39 -15.53 -1.69
N ASN A 104 10.54 -16.28 -0.97
CA ASN A 104 10.96 -17.04 0.19
C ASN A 104 11.63 -18.38 -0.22
N ASP A 105 12.10 -19.14 0.76
CA ASP A 105 12.70 -20.46 0.56
C ASP A 105 11.78 -21.52 -0.05
N LYS A 106 10.46 -21.27 -0.07
CA LYS A 106 9.45 -22.12 -0.71
C LYS A 106 9.13 -21.67 -2.15
N GLY A 107 9.81 -20.65 -2.67
CA GLY A 107 9.55 -20.08 -3.99
C GLY A 107 8.25 -19.27 -4.07
N SER A 108 7.66 -18.87 -2.94
CA SER A 108 6.50 -17.98 -2.93
C SER A 108 6.95 -16.53 -2.90
N TYR A 109 6.33 -15.70 -3.74
CA TYR A 109 6.58 -14.25 -3.76
C TYR A 109 6.21 -13.58 -2.45
N LEU A 110 7.04 -12.62 -2.04
CA LEU A 110 6.73 -11.70 -0.97
C LEU A 110 5.54 -10.82 -1.40
N PRO A 111 4.47 -10.68 -0.58
CA PRO A 111 3.33 -9.84 -0.91
C PRO A 111 3.75 -8.40 -1.25
N GLY A 112 3.26 -7.89 -2.39
CA GLY A 112 3.63 -6.57 -2.91
C GLY A 112 4.83 -6.57 -3.86
N THR A 113 5.48 -7.72 -4.09
CA THR A 113 6.49 -7.87 -5.16
C THR A 113 5.89 -8.54 -6.41
N PRO A 114 6.37 -8.27 -7.64
CA PRO A 114 7.51 -7.42 -7.99
C PRO A 114 7.29 -5.95 -7.65
N LEU A 115 8.26 -5.36 -6.95
CA LEU A 115 8.30 -3.94 -6.67
C LEU A 115 8.81 -3.22 -7.92
N ARG A 116 7.91 -2.56 -8.64
CA ARG A 116 8.24 -1.83 -9.88
C ARG A 116 8.26 -0.34 -9.60
N LEU A 117 9.45 0.23 -9.57
CA LEU A 117 9.65 1.67 -9.33
C LEU A 117 10.04 2.32 -10.65
N LYS A 118 9.27 3.31 -11.12
CA LYS A 118 9.75 4.25 -12.14
C LYS A 118 10.27 5.50 -11.45
N LEU A 119 11.50 5.84 -11.78
CA LEU A 119 12.28 6.91 -11.18
C LEU A 119 12.73 7.88 -12.27
N LYS A 120 13.08 9.10 -11.87
CA LYS A 120 13.60 10.13 -12.76
C LYS A 120 15.00 10.54 -12.31
N LYS A 121 15.92 10.69 -13.25
CA LYS A 121 17.29 11.16 -13.06
C LYS A 121 17.52 12.38 -13.95
N GLN A 122 17.97 13.48 -13.36
CA GLN A 122 18.55 14.57 -14.12
C GLN A 122 19.95 14.16 -14.55
N CYS A 123 20.29 14.34 -15.82
CA CYS A 123 21.62 14.19 -16.38
C CYS A 123 22.03 15.53 -17.00
N GLY A 124 23.31 15.82 -16.92
CA GLY A 124 23.89 17.05 -17.43
C GLY A 124 25.20 17.34 -16.72
N ASP A 125 26.03 18.16 -17.35
CA ASP A 125 27.31 18.54 -16.76
C ASP A 125 27.08 19.72 -15.81
N HIS A 126 27.18 19.44 -14.51
CA HIS A 126 27.40 20.47 -13.50
C HIS A 126 28.88 20.47 -13.22
N GLY A 127 29.64 21.08 -14.14
CA GLY A 127 31.08 21.25 -13.98
C GLY A 127 31.42 21.95 -12.66
N PRO A 128 32.70 21.92 -12.25
CA PRO A 128 33.19 22.59 -11.05
C PRO A 128 32.63 24.01 -10.97
N ASP A 129 31.95 24.36 -9.87
CA ASP A 129 31.54 25.76 -9.63
C ASP A 129 32.67 26.46 -8.88
N PRO A 130 33.35 27.47 -9.49
CA PRO A 130 34.43 28.20 -8.83
C PRO A 130 33.99 28.95 -7.56
N GLU A 131 32.68 29.16 -7.39
CA GLU A 131 32.09 29.81 -6.22
C GLU A 131 31.32 28.82 -5.34
N CYS A 132 31.57 27.51 -5.49
CA CYS A 132 30.93 26.46 -4.72
C CYS A 132 30.95 26.71 -3.20
N ASP A 133 32.10 27.13 -2.66
CA ASP A 133 32.27 27.46 -1.24
C ASP A 133 31.30 28.53 -0.70
N LYS A 134 30.80 29.40 -1.58
CA LYS A 134 29.85 30.47 -1.20
C LYS A 134 28.40 30.04 -1.35
N LYS A 135 28.12 29.02 -2.16
CA LYS A 135 26.76 28.63 -2.56
C LYS A 135 26.24 27.41 -1.80
N CYS A 136 27.12 26.51 -1.32
CA CYS A 136 26.67 25.34 -0.56
C CYS A 136 25.87 25.75 0.69
N ALA A 137 24.61 25.35 0.74
CA ALA A 137 23.68 25.62 1.82
C ALA A 137 23.63 24.48 2.84
N ASN A 138 22.89 24.69 3.93
CA ASN A 138 22.53 23.65 4.92
C ASN A 138 23.71 22.87 5.51
N GLY A 139 24.89 23.49 5.59
CA GLY A 139 26.11 22.86 6.11
C GLY A 139 26.82 21.95 5.12
N GLY A 140 26.50 22.03 3.82
CA GLY A 140 27.27 21.39 2.75
C GLY A 140 28.69 21.95 2.66
N ARG A 141 29.62 21.10 2.21
CA ARG A 141 31.04 21.46 2.05
C ARG A 141 31.45 21.29 0.61
N CYS A 142 32.19 22.24 0.06
CA CYS A 142 32.73 22.05 -1.27
C CYS A 142 33.89 21.05 -1.25
N ASP A 143 33.95 20.17 -2.24
CA ASP A 143 35.12 19.33 -2.47
C ASP A 143 36.15 19.96 -3.42
N GLN A 144 37.28 19.28 -3.60
CA GLN A 144 38.37 19.72 -4.48
C GLN A 144 37.98 19.87 -5.96
N HIS A 145 36.81 19.36 -6.38
CA HIS A 145 36.30 19.46 -7.73
C HIS A 145 35.19 20.50 -7.85
N GLY A 146 35.01 21.38 -6.85
CA GLY A 146 34.00 22.44 -6.93
C GLY A 146 32.56 21.93 -6.84
N ILE A 147 32.33 20.79 -6.16
CA ILE A 147 31.02 20.15 -6.00
C ILE A 147 30.62 20.16 -4.52
N CYS A 148 29.37 20.55 -4.21
CA CYS A 148 28.87 20.52 -2.84
C CYS A 148 28.61 19.08 -2.36
N GLN A 149 29.27 18.71 -1.26
CA GLN A 149 29.04 17.49 -0.51
C GLN A 149 27.92 17.72 0.50
N CYS A 150 26.72 17.21 0.19
CA CYS A 150 25.53 17.47 0.98
C CYS A 150 25.44 16.62 2.26
N PRO A 151 25.01 17.20 3.39
CA PRO A 151 24.73 16.43 4.60
C PRO A 151 23.54 15.49 4.40
N LYS A 152 23.41 14.51 5.30
CA LYS A 152 22.33 13.51 5.25
C LYS A 152 20.96 14.19 5.21
N GLY A 153 20.19 13.90 4.15
CA GLY A 153 18.83 14.42 3.98
C GLY A 153 18.74 15.72 3.19
N TYR A 154 19.84 16.27 2.68
CA TYR A 154 19.85 17.39 1.73
C TYR A 154 20.34 16.94 0.36
N MET A 155 19.91 17.64 -0.69
CA MET A 155 20.21 17.33 -2.08
C MET A 155 20.21 18.61 -2.95
N GLY A 156 20.55 18.45 -4.22
CA GLY A 156 20.69 19.55 -5.19
C GLY A 156 22.13 20.02 -5.32
N LYS A 157 22.44 20.75 -6.40
CA LYS A 157 23.79 21.25 -6.72
C LYS A 157 24.45 21.98 -5.55
N TYR A 158 23.65 22.69 -4.75
CA TYR A 158 24.12 23.49 -3.62
C TYR A 158 23.55 23.04 -2.28
N CYS A 159 23.02 21.82 -2.17
CA CYS A 159 22.43 21.30 -0.93
C CYS A 159 21.27 22.15 -0.37
N ASP A 160 20.59 22.90 -1.23
CA ASP A 160 19.51 23.82 -0.92
C ASP A 160 18.17 23.10 -0.73
N SER A 161 18.02 21.91 -1.32
CA SER A 161 16.78 21.14 -1.27
C SER A 161 16.82 20.10 -0.14
N ALA A 162 15.88 20.19 0.80
CA ALA A 162 15.69 19.17 1.81
C ALA A 162 14.89 17.96 1.26
N LEU A 163 15.24 16.76 1.71
CA LEU A 163 14.52 15.53 1.38
C LEU A 163 13.44 15.25 2.44
N CYS A 164 12.17 15.38 2.04
CA CYS A 164 11.04 14.93 2.83
C CYS A 164 10.49 13.64 2.26
N TYR A 165 10.36 12.63 3.12
CA TYR A 165 9.74 11.37 2.75
C TYR A 165 8.95 10.77 3.93
N PRO A 166 7.65 10.48 3.77
CA PRO A 166 6.77 10.87 2.66
C PRO A 166 6.83 12.37 2.33
N VAL A 167 6.55 12.72 1.06
CA VAL A 167 6.58 14.13 0.64
C VAL A 167 5.50 14.95 1.33
N CYS A 168 5.74 16.25 1.44
CA CYS A 168 4.73 17.19 1.90
C CYS A 168 3.61 17.28 0.87
N ILE A 169 2.37 17.03 1.28
CA ILE A 169 1.19 17.10 0.40
C ILE A 169 0.40 18.38 0.66
N ASN A 170 -0.68 18.60 -0.11
CA ASN A 170 -1.59 19.74 0.05
C ASN A 170 -0.90 21.12 0.04
N GLY A 171 0.14 21.28 -0.79
CA GLY A 171 0.90 22.53 -0.90
C GLY A 171 1.92 22.77 0.22
N GLY A 172 2.18 21.77 1.07
CA GLY A 172 3.26 21.85 2.05
C GLY A 172 4.66 21.94 1.40
N THR A 173 5.58 22.63 2.07
CA THR A 173 6.97 22.81 1.64
C THR A 173 7.92 22.03 2.55
N CYS A 174 8.90 21.33 1.97
CA CYS A 174 9.94 20.65 2.75
C CYS A 174 10.97 21.67 3.23
N VAL A 175 10.99 21.97 4.53
CA VAL A 175 11.86 23.02 5.11
C VAL A 175 13.11 22.47 5.77
N ALA A 176 13.10 21.20 6.16
CA ALA A 176 14.25 20.46 6.65
C ALA A 176 14.03 18.96 6.37
N PRO A 177 15.06 18.10 6.48
CA PRO A 177 14.95 16.68 6.18
C PRO A 177 13.82 16.02 6.99
N GLY A 178 12.78 15.57 6.30
CA GLY A 178 11.58 14.97 6.90
C GLY A 178 10.63 15.95 7.62
N VAL A 179 10.83 17.26 7.49
CA VAL A 179 10.01 18.30 8.15
C VAL A 179 9.27 19.12 7.11
N CYS A 180 7.94 19.04 7.16
CA CYS A 180 7.05 19.80 6.30
C CYS A 180 6.52 21.06 7.00
N ALA A 181 6.61 22.20 6.32
CA ALA A 181 5.83 23.38 6.63
C ALA A 181 4.52 23.33 5.84
N CYS A 182 3.39 23.26 6.53
CA CYS A 182 2.09 23.10 5.89
C CYS A 182 1.51 24.43 5.44
N ALA A 183 0.82 24.40 4.29
CA ALA A 183 0.01 25.52 3.83
C ALA A 183 -1.16 25.79 4.78
N ASP A 184 -1.70 27.00 4.73
CA ASP A 184 -2.82 27.42 5.57
C ASP A 184 -4.01 26.45 5.48
N GLY A 185 -4.46 25.98 6.64
CA GLY A 185 -5.59 25.04 6.74
C GLY A 185 -5.19 23.57 6.65
N TYR A 186 -3.89 23.24 6.66
CA TYR A 186 -3.38 21.88 6.75
C TYR A 186 -2.46 21.69 7.94
N GLN A 187 -2.37 20.45 8.42
CA GLN A 187 -1.57 20.04 9.58
C GLN A 187 -1.13 18.59 9.44
N GLY A 188 -0.29 18.16 10.39
CA GLY A 188 0.28 16.81 10.41
C GLY A 188 1.72 16.79 9.89
N PRO A 189 2.46 15.70 10.14
CA PRO A 189 3.86 15.56 9.75
C PRO A 189 4.09 15.71 8.24
N HIS A 190 3.09 15.37 7.40
CA HIS A 190 3.18 15.47 5.94
C HIS A 190 2.09 16.36 5.35
N CYS A 191 1.43 17.18 6.17
CA CYS A 191 0.34 18.07 5.77
C CYS A 191 -0.92 17.34 5.26
N GLU A 192 -1.17 16.14 5.77
CA GLU A 192 -2.28 15.27 5.39
C GLU A 192 -3.60 15.56 6.12
N GLY A 193 -3.54 16.24 7.26
CA GLY A 193 -4.71 16.61 8.05
C GLY A 193 -5.24 18.00 7.70
N GLY A 194 -6.56 18.18 7.68
CA GLY A 194 -7.16 19.51 7.59
C GLY A 194 -7.22 20.22 8.94
N MET A 195 -7.19 21.55 8.90
CA MET A 195 -7.54 22.42 10.03
C MET A 195 -8.83 23.18 9.74
N CYS A 196 -9.79 23.10 10.65
CA CYS A 196 -11.07 23.80 10.56
C CYS A 196 -11.14 24.73 11.75
N HIS A 197 -11.42 26.01 11.50
CA HIS A 197 -11.60 27.00 12.56
C HIS A 197 -12.78 26.62 13.45
N GLU A 198 -13.89 26.21 12.84
CA GLU A 198 -15.02 25.63 13.52
C GLU A 198 -14.97 24.09 13.49
N LYS A 199 -15.20 23.45 14.64
CA LYS A 199 -15.16 21.98 14.74
C LYS A 199 -16.27 21.34 13.91
N CYS A 200 -15.92 20.28 13.17
CA CYS A 200 -16.87 19.37 12.55
C CYS A 200 -17.70 18.66 13.64
N LEU A 201 -19.02 18.68 13.49
CA LEU A 201 -19.99 18.09 14.40
C LEU A 201 -20.31 16.63 14.01
N ASN A 202 -21.04 15.93 14.88
CA ASN A 202 -21.57 14.58 14.63
C ASN A 202 -20.53 13.54 14.19
N GLY A 203 -19.28 13.72 14.63
CA GLY A 203 -18.15 12.85 14.32
C GLY A 203 -17.59 13.00 12.91
N GLY A 204 -17.88 14.12 12.23
CA GLY A 204 -17.19 14.51 11.00
C GLY A 204 -15.71 14.77 11.22
N LYS A 205 -14.90 14.62 10.16
CA LYS A 205 -13.44 14.83 10.20
C LYS A 205 -13.09 16.06 9.36
N CYS A 206 -12.25 16.94 9.90
CA CYS A 206 -11.71 18.02 9.10
C CYS A 206 -10.67 17.47 8.12
N ILE A 207 -10.90 17.67 6.83
CA ILE A 207 -10.05 17.12 5.76
C ILE A 207 -9.27 18.19 5.01
N GLN A 208 -9.75 19.44 5.01
CA GLN A 208 -9.06 20.62 4.46
C GLN A 208 -9.48 21.87 5.24
N LYS A 209 -8.94 23.03 4.89
CA LYS A 209 -9.33 24.33 5.46
C LYS A 209 -10.85 24.47 5.49
N ASP A 210 -11.41 24.54 6.70
CA ASP A 210 -12.85 24.72 6.97
C ASP A 210 -13.77 23.74 6.22
N THR A 211 -13.25 22.57 5.85
CA THR A 211 -13.98 21.56 5.08
C THR A 211 -14.08 20.26 5.88
N CYS A 212 -15.32 19.91 6.24
CA CYS A 212 -15.64 18.72 6.99
C CYS A 212 -16.08 17.56 6.08
N GLU A 213 -15.44 16.40 6.25
CA GLU A 213 -15.94 15.14 5.76
C GLU A 213 -16.98 14.58 6.75
N CYS A 214 -18.23 14.50 6.31
CA CYS A 214 -19.33 14.05 7.16
C CYS A 214 -19.49 12.53 7.18
N ARG A 215 -19.83 12.01 8.37
CA ARG A 215 -20.26 10.62 8.50
C ARG A 215 -21.55 10.39 7.72
N ARG A 216 -21.74 9.15 7.24
CA ARG A 216 -23.00 8.71 6.62
C ARG A 216 -24.20 9.08 7.51
N GLY A 217 -25.21 9.70 6.90
CA GLY A 217 -26.40 10.20 7.59
C GLY A 217 -26.34 11.69 7.95
N TYR A 218 -25.21 12.37 7.79
CA TYR A 218 -25.07 13.81 8.08
C TYR A 218 -24.64 14.60 6.83
N TYR A 219 -24.87 15.91 6.86
CA TYR A 219 -24.49 16.88 5.83
C TYR A 219 -24.44 18.30 6.43
N GLY A 220 -24.07 19.30 5.61
CA GLY A 220 -23.79 20.67 6.05
C GLY A 220 -22.28 20.91 6.11
N ASN A 221 -21.89 22.18 6.23
CA ASN A 221 -20.47 22.58 6.19
C ASN A 221 -19.70 22.02 7.38
N ARG A 222 -20.39 21.80 8.50
CA ARG A 222 -19.87 21.24 9.74
C ARG A 222 -20.53 19.91 10.10
N CYS A 223 -21.23 19.27 9.18
CA CYS A 223 -21.98 18.05 9.45
C CYS A 223 -23.06 18.20 10.53
N GLU A 224 -23.59 19.42 10.66
CA GLU A 224 -24.58 19.84 11.65
C GLU A 224 -25.96 19.26 11.37
N TYR A 225 -26.29 18.99 10.10
CA TYR A 225 -27.61 18.53 9.71
C TYR A 225 -27.65 17.00 9.56
N SER A 226 -28.64 16.38 10.18
CA SER A 226 -28.99 14.98 9.91
C SER A 226 -29.84 14.88 8.65
N LYS A 227 -29.54 13.91 7.78
CA LYS A 227 -30.37 13.56 6.62
C LYS A 227 -31.74 12.97 7.00
N CYS A 228 -31.93 12.69 8.29
CA CYS A 228 -33.17 12.24 8.90
C CYS A 228 -33.75 13.30 9.86
N HIS A 229 -33.41 14.58 9.70
CA HIS A 229 -33.88 15.65 10.59
C HIS A 229 -35.42 15.77 10.57
N SER A 230 -36.04 15.78 9.39
CA SER A 230 -37.50 15.88 9.26
C SER A 230 -38.23 14.58 9.63
N VAL A 231 -37.56 13.43 9.48
CA VAL A 231 -38.13 12.11 9.72
C VAL A 231 -37.11 11.27 10.50
N PRO A 232 -37.12 11.35 11.84
CA PRO A 232 -36.08 10.77 12.68
C PRO A 232 -36.16 9.24 12.75
N CYS A 233 -35.02 8.60 12.97
CA CYS A 233 -34.96 7.16 13.23
C CYS A 233 -35.46 6.86 14.64
N LEU A 234 -36.41 5.95 14.76
CA LEU A 234 -36.94 5.43 16.01
C LEU A 234 -36.12 4.22 16.50
N ASN A 235 -36.37 3.77 17.74
CA ASN A 235 -35.82 2.54 18.31
C ASN A 235 -34.29 2.38 18.14
N ASN A 236 -33.54 3.46 18.42
CA ASN A 236 -32.08 3.55 18.27
C ASN A 236 -31.53 3.24 16.86
N GLY A 237 -32.36 3.40 15.82
CA GLY A 237 -31.92 3.31 14.44
C GLY A 237 -30.88 4.38 14.08
N ARG A 238 -29.90 4.02 13.23
CA ARG A 238 -28.86 4.96 12.77
C ARG A 238 -29.24 5.53 11.41
N CYS A 239 -29.28 6.86 11.27
CA CYS A 239 -29.49 7.49 9.97
C CYS A 239 -28.34 7.15 9.01
N VAL A 240 -28.66 6.68 7.81
CA VAL A 240 -27.66 6.31 6.78
C VAL A 240 -27.88 7.01 5.44
N GLY A 241 -29.04 7.63 5.23
CA GLY A 241 -29.39 8.37 4.02
C GLY A 241 -30.56 9.32 4.27
N ILE A 242 -31.09 9.93 3.21
CA ILE A 242 -32.25 10.83 3.29
C ILE A 242 -33.46 10.02 3.75
N ASN A 243 -33.99 10.33 4.93
CA ASN A 243 -35.11 9.62 5.59
C ASN A 243 -34.96 8.09 5.59
N ARG A 244 -33.72 7.59 5.67
CA ARG A 244 -33.41 6.16 5.64
C ARG A 244 -32.59 5.76 6.85
N CYS A 245 -33.17 4.89 7.66
CA CYS A 245 -32.58 4.39 8.88
C CYS A 245 -32.01 2.97 8.70
N ARG A 246 -30.93 2.71 9.43
CA ARG A 246 -30.40 1.36 9.65
C ARG A 246 -30.81 0.92 11.04
N CYS A 247 -31.70 -0.06 11.11
CA CYS A 247 -32.31 -0.51 12.35
C CYS A 247 -31.40 -1.44 13.15
N VAL A 248 -31.57 -1.39 14.47
CA VAL A 248 -31.00 -2.36 15.40
C VAL A 248 -31.74 -3.69 15.24
N ASN A 249 -31.08 -4.81 15.57
CA ASN A 249 -31.68 -6.13 15.52
C ASN A 249 -33.03 -6.15 16.28
N GLY A 250 -34.07 -6.67 15.63
CA GLY A 250 -35.42 -6.70 16.20
C GLY A 250 -36.32 -5.54 15.77
N PHE A 251 -35.83 -4.59 14.97
CA PHE A 251 -36.64 -3.51 14.39
C PHE A 251 -36.48 -3.43 12.86
N THR A 252 -37.52 -2.99 12.18
CA THR A 252 -37.61 -2.85 10.71
C THR A 252 -38.47 -1.63 10.33
N GLY A 253 -38.54 -1.33 9.04
CA GLY A 253 -39.17 -0.13 8.49
C GLY A 253 -38.14 0.94 8.12
N ASN A 254 -38.58 1.98 7.43
CA ASN A 254 -37.69 3.06 6.96
C ASN A 254 -37.18 3.94 8.10
N GLN A 255 -37.93 3.98 9.21
CA GLN A 255 -37.64 4.73 10.42
C GLN A 255 -37.40 3.80 11.61
N CYS A 256 -37.34 2.47 11.40
CA CYS A 256 -37.25 1.48 12.46
C CYS A 256 -38.46 1.49 13.41
N GLU A 257 -39.61 1.90 12.88
CA GLU A 257 -40.90 2.04 13.57
C GLU A 257 -41.53 0.70 13.94
N SER A 258 -41.19 -0.38 13.22
CA SER A 258 -41.83 -1.68 13.38
C SER A 258 -40.94 -2.64 14.16
N ALA A 259 -41.43 -3.14 15.29
CA ALA A 259 -40.78 -4.25 15.98
C ALA A 259 -40.98 -5.55 15.17
N VAL A 260 -39.90 -6.32 14.99
CA VAL A 260 -39.96 -7.65 14.42
C VAL A 260 -40.48 -8.59 15.51
N THR A 261 -41.80 -8.67 15.64
CA THR A 261 -42.47 -9.64 16.51
C THR A 261 -42.40 -11.01 15.85
N GLN A 262 -41.28 -11.71 16.06
CA GLN A 262 -41.22 -13.14 16.37
C GLN A 262 -39.75 -13.60 16.44
N PRO A 263 -39.39 -14.46 17.42
CA PRO A 263 -38.04 -14.95 17.56
C PRO A 263 -37.73 -15.92 16.41
N ALA A 264 -36.75 -15.57 15.59
CA ALA A 264 -36.13 -16.48 14.63
C ALA A 264 -35.26 -17.54 15.35
N GLU A 265 -35.86 -18.33 16.24
CA GLU A 265 -35.25 -19.48 16.91
C GLU A 265 -35.69 -20.82 16.32
N ILE A 266 -36.45 -20.84 15.21
CA ILE A 266 -36.85 -22.09 14.55
C ILE A 266 -36.44 -22.05 13.07
N THR A 267 -35.43 -22.85 12.73
CA THR A 267 -35.05 -23.40 11.40
C THR A 267 -33.57 -23.25 10.94
N LYS A 268 -32.63 -22.87 11.82
CA LYS A 268 -31.18 -23.08 11.56
C LYS A 268 -30.58 -24.33 12.23
N ARG A 269 -31.27 -25.01 13.14
CA ARG A 269 -30.69 -26.15 13.90
C ARG A 269 -30.90 -27.55 13.30
N GLU A 270 -31.71 -27.71 12.26
CA GLU A 270 -31.98 -29.03 11.66
C GLU A 270 -31.45 -29.25 10.24
N ARG A 271 -30.72 -28.29 9.67
CA ARG A 271 -30.05 -28.49 8.37
C ARG A 271 -28.61 -29.00 8.55
N CYS A 272 -28.23 -29.98 7.75
CA CYS A 272 -26.85 -30.46 7.68
C CYS A 272 -25.96 -29.31 7.18
N LYS A 273 -24.81 -29.08 7.82
CA LYS A 273 -23.85 -28.02 7.42
C LYS A 273 -23.39 -28.11 5.95
N LYS A 274 -23.52 -29.28 5.33
CA LYS A 274 -23.13 -29.55 3.94
C LYS A 274 -24.24 -30.35 3.25
N LYS A 275 -24.45 -30.12 1.95
CA LYS A 275 -25.46 -30.81 1.13
C LYS A 275 -25.18 -32.32 1.07
N CYS A 276 -26.23 -33.12 1.24
CA CYS A 276 -26.19 -34.58 1.02
C CYS A 276 -26.44 -34.82 -0.47
N ASN A 277 -25.52 -35.48 -1.18
CA ASN A 277 -25.61 -35.61 -2.64
C ASN A 277 -26.60 -36.70 -3.06
N HIS A 278 -26.44 -37.93 -2.54
CA HIS A 278 -27.34 -39.07 -2.76
C HIS A 278 -27.95 -39.53 -1.43
N GLY A 279 -28.69 -38.63 -0.76
CA GLY A 279 -29.27 -38.89 0.54
C GLY A 279 -30.04 -37.71 1.15
N LYS A 280 -30.79 -37.95 2.23
CA LYS A 280 -31.59 -36.95 2.94
C LYS A 280 -30.96 -36.57 4.27
N CYS A 281 -31.01 -35.29 4.63
CA CYS A 281 -30.52 -34.82 5.92
C CYS A 281 -31.56 -35.07 7.02
N ARG A 282 -31.16 -35.73 8.11
CA ARG A 282 -31.99 -35.90 9.31
C ARG A 282 -31.10 -35.75 10.55
N LYS A 283 -31.51 -34.92 11.52
CA LYS A 283 -30.74 -34.64 12.75
C LYS A 283 -29.25 -34.34 12.50
N LYS A 284 -28.94 -33.43 11.55
CA LYS A 284 -27.58 -33.02 11.13
C LYS A 284 -26.70 -34.12 10.50
N LYS A 285 -27.22 -35.31 10.21
CA LYS A 285 -26.50 -36.39 9.51
C LYS A 285 -27.15 -36.72 8.18
N CYS A 286 -26.35 -36.98 7.16
CA CYS A 286 -26.85 -37.47 5.88
C CYS A 286 -27.17 -38.96 5.98
N ILE A 287 -28.40 -39.33 5.65
CA ILE A 287 -28.86 -40.72 5.48
C ILE A 287 -28.78 -41.03 3.98
N CYS A 288 -27.90 -41.96 3.60
CA CYS A 288 -27.58 -42.24 2.19
C CYS A 288 -28.55 -43.22 1.54
N GLU A 289 -28.79 -43.02 0.25
CA GLU A 289 -29.56 -43.92 -0.60
C GLU A 289 -28.78 -45.21 -0.90
N LYS A 290 -29.50 -46.28 -1.27
CA LYS A 290 -28.95 -47.63 -1.44
C LYS A 290 -27.80 -47.63 -2.48
N GLY A 291 -26.64 -48.16 -2.08
CA GLY A 291 -25.43 -48.18 -2.89
C GLY A 291 -24.52 -46.95 -2.73
N TRP A 292 -24.91 -45.97 -1.91
CA TRP A 292 -24.10 -44.80 -1.55
C TRP A 292 -23.75 -44.76 -0.06
N PHE A 293 -22.55 -44.27 0.26
CA PHE A 293 -22.06 -44.15 1.64
C PHE A 293 -21.11 -42.96 1.82
N GLY A 294 -20.70 -42.71 3.08
CA GLY A 294 -19.84 -41.58 3.47
C GLY A 294 -20.63 -40.39 4.02
N GLY A 295 -19.94 -39.47 4.72
CA GLY A 295 -20.57 -38.38 5.49
C GLY A 295 -21.42 -37.38 4.69
N LYS A 296 -21.36 -37.40 3.35
CA LYS A 296 -22.20 -36.61 2.43
C LYS A 296 -22.92 -37.47 1.38
N CYS A 297 -22.86 -38.80 1.50
CA CYS A 297 -23.42 -39.74 0.53
C CYS A 297 -22.86 -39.54 -0.89
N ASN A 298 -21.53 -39.52 -0.99
CA ASN A 298 -20.81 -39.24 -2.24
C ASN A 298 -19.88 -40.39 -2.67
N LYS A 299 -19.83 -41.51 -1.95
CA LYS A 299 -19.06 -42.69 -2.32
C LYS A 299 -20.01 -43.83 -2.74
N ARG A 300 -19.71 -44.52 -3.83
CA ARG A 300 -20.55 -45.60 -4.38
C ARG A 300 -19.96 -46.96 -4.00
N GLN A 301 -20.78 -47.91 -3.54
CA GLN A 301 -20.32 -49.26 -3.20
C GLN A 301 -19.83 -50.01 -4.47
N PRO A 302 -18.64 -50.64 -4.44
CA PRO A 302 -18.16 -51.43 -5.57
C PRO A 302 -18.97 -52.74 -5.71
N LYS A 303 -19.41 -53.05 -6.93
CA LYS A 303 -20.13 -54.30 -7.23
C LYS A 303 -19.16 -55.49 -7.10
N ARG A 304 -19.49 -56.48 -6.27
CA ARG A 304 -18.72 -57.74 -6.14
C ARG A 304 -18.73 -58.49 -7.48
N LYS A 305 -17.54 -58.82 -8.02
CA LYS A 305 -17.35 -59.72 -9.17
C LYS A 305 -17.84 -61.13 -8.80
N ARG A 306 -18.73 -61.72 -9.60
CA ARG A 306 -19.11 -63.15 -9.48
C ARG A 306 -17.90 -64.01 -9.88
N GLN A 307 -17.37 -64.80 -8.95
CA GLN A 307 -16.42 -65.87 -9.21
C GLN A 307 -17.13 -67.03 -9.94
N LYS A 308 -16.55 -67.48 -11.06
CA LYS A 308 -16.89 -68.74 -11.74
C LYS A 308 -16.63 -69.91 -10.78
N LYS A 309 -17.62 -70.78 -10.59
CA LYS A 309 -17.49 -72.07 -9.90
C LYS A 309 -17.13 -73.12 -10.96
N LEU A 310 -15.95 -73.75 -10.83
CA LEU A 310 -15.63 -75.02 -11.47
C LEU A 310 -16.50 -76.11 -10.83
N LEU A 311 -17.05 -77.02 -11.64
CA LEU A 311 -17.29 -78.41 -11.26
C LEU A 311 -17.05 -79.30 -12.48
N HIS A 312 -16.51 -80.47 -12.16
CA HIS A 312 -15.97 -81.55 -12.97
C HIS A 312 -16.83 -82.02 -14.14
#